data_AF-A0A7C1SNI1-F1
#
_entry.id   AF-A0A7C1SNI1-F1
#
_cell.length_a   1.000
_cell.length_b   1.000
_cell.length_c   1.000
_cell.angle_alpha   90.00
_cell.angle_beta   90.00
_cell.angle_gamma   90.00
#
_symmetry.space_group_name_H-M   'P 1'
#
loop_
_entity.id
_entity.type
_entity.pdbx_description
1 polymer ?
#
loop_
_entity_poly.entity_id
_entity_poly.type
_entity_poly.pdbx_seq_one_letter_code
_entity_poly.pdbx_strand_id
1 'polypeptide(L)'
;MKNWVAATRDFAVQILPLLFGGVLVAGFLLGRPGHQALIPESWVASLVGGNSFFANFIASMAGALMYFATLTEVPIMQGLIGAGMGQGPALALLLAGPTLSLPSILVINSELGPKKTITYVGLVIVISTLAGKIFGLIA
;
A
#
# COMPACT_ATOMS: atom_id res chain seq x y z
N MET A 1 -9.94 33.27 13.76
CA MET A 1 -9.52 33.23 12.34
C MET A 1 -8.00 33.23 12.16
N LYS A 2 -7.21 34.14 12.77
CA LYS A 2 -5.74 34.19 12.60
C LYS A 2 -5.03 32.86 12.93
N ASN A 3 -5.45 32.17 14.00
CA ASN A 3 -4.87 30.88 14.40
C ASN A 3 -5.17 29.75 13.40
N TRP A 4 -6.33 29.79 12.74
CA TRP A 4 -6.70 28.80 11.72
C TRP A 4 -5.82 28.97 10.49
N VAL A 5 -5.63 30.21 10.01
CA VAL A 5 -4.76 30.52 8.87
C VAL A 5 -3.30 30.13 9.15
N ALA A 6 -2.80 30.39 10.37
CA ALA A 6 -1.46 29.99 10.77
C ALA A 6 -1.29 28.46 10.75
N ALA A 7 -2.21 27.72 11.38
CA ALA A 7 -2.16 26.26 11.40
C ALA A 7 -2.25 25.64 10.00
N THR A 8 -3.15 26.15 9.15
CA THR A 8 -3.27 25.69 7.75
C THR A 8 -1.98 25.93 6.98
N ARG A 9 -1.35 27.09 7.15
CA ARG A 9 -0.06 27.41 6.50
C ARG A 9 1.05 26.47 6.99
N ASP A 10 1.14 26.23 8.29
CA ASP A 10 2.21 25.41 8.87
C ASP A 10 2.10 23.96 8.39
N PHE A 11 0.90 23.39 8.37
CA PHE A 11 0.68 22.06 7.80
C PHE A 11 0.94 22.02 6.29
N ALA A 12 0.51 23.05 5.55
CA ALA A 12 0.77 23.11 4.10
C ALA A 12 2.27 23.12 3.79
N VAL A 13 3.07 23.89 4.54
CA VAL A 13 4.53 23.97 4.36
C VAL A 13 5.24 22.66 4.74
N GLN A 14 4.69 21.86 5.66
CA GLN A 14 5.24 20.53 5.96
C GLN A 14 4.79 19.46 4.95
N ILE A 15 3.50 19.41 4.62
CA ILE A 15 2.90 18.33 3.83
C ILE A 15 3.20 18.51 2.34
N LEU A 16 3.05 19.73 1.78
CA LEU A 16 3.14 19.92 0.33
C LEU A 16 4.52 19.56 -0.22
N PRO A 17 5.67 19.98 0.36
CA PRO A 17 6.97 19.61 -0.18
C PRO A 17 7.21 18.10 -0.16
N LEU A 18 6.81 17.44 0.94
CA LEU A 18 6.94 15.99 1.08
C LEU A 18 6.02 15.25 0.10
N LEU A 19 4.78 15.72 -0.07
CA LEU A 19 3.82 15.12 -0.99
C LEU A 19 4.25 15.29 -2.44
N PHE A 20 4.61 16.51 -2.87
CA PHE A 20 5.09 16.75 -4.23
C PHE A 20 6.39 15.99 -4.50
N GLY A 21 7.34 16.00 -3.56
CA GLY A 21 8.58 15.24 -3.69
C GLY A 21 8.31 13.75 -3.81
N GLY A 22 7.49 13.18 -2.92
CA GLY A 22 7.12 11.77 -2.93
C GLY A 22 6.37 11.35 -4.19
N VAL A 23 5.39 12.14 -4.65
CA VAL A 23 4.61 11.86 -5.87
C VAL A 23 5.51 11.93 -7.11
N LEU A 24 6.40 12.93 -7.21
CA LEU A 24 7.33 13.01 -8.33
C LEU A 24 8.30 11.83 -8.35
N VAL A 25 8.90 11.49 -7.21
CA VAL A 25 9.79 10.32 -7.08
C VAL A 25 9.04 9.04 -7.45
N ALA A 26 7.83 8.83 -6.92
CA ALA A 26 7.01 7.67 -7.25
C ALA A 26 6.65 7.63 -8.75
N GLY A 27 6.34 8.77 -9.37
CA GLY A 27 6.06 8.86 -10.81
C GLY A 27 7.27 8.56 -11.69
N PHE A 28 8.49 8.97 -11.29
CA PHE A 28 9.72 8.57 -11.98
C PHE A 28 10.02 7.07 -11.79
N LEU A 29 9.76 6.55 -10.60
CA LEU A 29 10.00 5.16 -10.26
C LEU A 29 9.01 4.20 -10.91
N LEU A 30 7.70 4.46 -10.82
CA LEU A 30 6.61 3.60 -11.31
C LEU A 30 6.17 3.95 -12.74
N GLY A 31 6.72 5.04 -13.30
CA GLY A 31 6.38 5.50 -14.64
C GLY A 31 5.01 6.15 -14.70
N ARG A 32 4.57 6.41 -15.93
CA ARG A 32 3.24 6.96 -16.25
C ARG A 32 2.63 6.09 -17.34
N PRO A 33 1.29 6.01 -17.44
CA PRO A 33 0.65 5.24 -18.51
C PRO A 33 1.28 5.54 -19.88
N GLY A 34 1.84 4.52 -20.52
CA GLY A 34 2.48 4.61 -21.84
C GLY A 34 3.94 5.09 -21.87
N HIS A 35 4.62 5.30 -20.74
CA HIS A 35 6.07 5.60 -20.70
C HIS A 35 6.79 4.72 -19.68
N GLN A 36 7.98 4.25 -20.04
CA GLN A 36 8.77 3.34 -19.23
C GLN A 36 9.15 3.96 -17.87
N ALA A 37 8.94 3.17 -16.84
CA ALA A 37 9.29 3.42 -15.45
C ALA A 37 10.76 3.08 -15.17
N LEU A 38 11.37 3.67 -14.14
CA LEU A 38 12.69 3.23 -13.66
C LEU A 38 12.62 1.87 -12.95
N ILE A 39 11.50 1.53 -12.30
CA ILE A 39 11.23 0.20 -11.77
C ILE A 39 10.74 -0.66 -12.94
N PRO A 40 11.47 -1.73 -13.30
CA PRO A 40 11.04 -2.61 -14.37
C PRO A 40 9.69 -3.24 -14.03
N GLU A 41 8.73 -3.23 -14.97
CA GLU A 41 7.45 -3.94 -14.82
C GLU A 41 7.65 -5.42 -14.50
N SER A 42 8.78 -6.00 -14.95
CA SER A 42 9.18 -7.37 -14.63
C SER A 42 9.32 -7.63 -13.12
N TRP A 43 9.67 -6.62 -12.32
CA TRP A 43 9.77 -6.76 -10.87
C TRP A 43 8.37 -6.91 -10.25
N VAL A 44 7.42 -6.07 -10.66
CA VAL A 44 6.02 -6.14 -10.23
C VAL A 44 5.43 -7.49 -10.64
N ALA A 45 5.59 -7.86 -11.91
CA ALA A 45 5.12 -9.14 -12.43
C ALA A 45 5.79 -10.35 -11.74
N SER A 46 7.05 -10.26 -11.32
CA SER A 46 7.75 -11.37 -10.64
C SER A 46 7.32 -11.56 -9.19
N LEU A 47 7.05 -10.46 -8.46
CA LEU A 47 6.75 -10.51 -7.03
C LEU A 47 5.26 -10.65 -6.74
N VAL A 48 4.42 -9.92 -7.49
CA VAL A 48 2.97 -9.84 -7.28
C VAL A 48 2.19 -10.14 -8.57
N GLY A 49 2.85 -10.67 -9.60
CA GLY A 49 2.17 -11.16 -10.80
C GLY A 49 1.54 -12.54 -10.59
N GLY A 50 0.45 -12.76 -11.32
CA GLY A 50 -0.39 -13.95 -11.17
C GLY A 50 -1.08 -14.03 -9.80
N ASN A 51 -1.61 -15.21 -9.46
CA ASN A 51 -2.42 -15.43 -8.26
C ASN A 51 -1.82 -16.48 -7.33
N SER A 52 -0.48 -16.59 -7.26
CA SER A 52 0.18 -17.56 -6.37
C SER A 52 -0.01 -17.17 -4.90
N PHE A 53 0.12 -18.12 -3.98
CA PHE A 53 0.05 -17.81 -2.54
C PHE A 53 1.12 -16.78 -2.14
N PHE A 54 2.34 -16.92 -2.68
CA PHE A 54 3.43 -16.00 -2.42
C PHE A 54 3.14 -14.58 -2.91
N ALA A 55 2.58 -14.43 -4.11
CA ALA A 55 2.20 -13.12 -4.65
C ALA A 55 1.18 -12.40 -3.75
N ASN A 56 0.18 -13.14 -3.26
CA ASN A 56 -0.82 -12.60 -2.32
C ASN A 56 -0.20 -12.24 -0.96
N PHE A 57 0.76 -13.03 -0.49
CA PHE A 57 1.48 -12.77 0.76
C PHE A 57 2.35 -11.51 0.68
N ILE A 58 3.09 -11.33 -0.42
CA ILE A 58 3.89 -10.13 -0.64
C ILE A 58 2.98 -8.89 -0.73
N ALA A 59 1.86 -8.99 -1.44
CA ALA A 59 0.92 -7.89 -1.56
C ALA A 59 0.24 -7.51 -0.24
N SER A 60 -0.16 -8.49 0.59
CA SER A 60 -0.74 -8.22 1.91
C SER A 60 0.29 -7.61 2.87
N MET A 61 1.55 -8.06 2.83
CA MET A 61 2.62 -7.49 3.64
C MET A 61 2.96 -6.06 3.20
N ALA A 62 3.02 -5.80 1.89
CA ALA A 62 3.19 -4.45 1.36
C ALA A 62 2.03 -3.53 1.79
N GLY A 63 0.78 -3.99 1.63
CA GLY A 63 -0.41 -3.27 2.07
C GLY A 63 -0.39 -2.97 3.56
N ALA A 64 -0.05 -3.95 4.40
CA ALA A 64 -0.03 -3.78 5.86
C ALA A 64 1.01 -2.76 6.37
N LEU A 65 2.08 -2.53 5.60
CA LEU A 65 3.12 -1.57 5.96
C LEU A 65 2.89 -0.20 5.33
N MET A 66 2.25 -0.16 4.16
CA MET A 66 1.95 1.08 3.45
C MET A 66 0.84 1.87 4.14
N TYR A 67 0.95 3.20 4.06
CA TYR A 67 -0.10 4.12 4.48
C TYR A 67 -0.55 4.90 3.25
N PHE A 68 -1.75 4.60 2.76
CA PHE A 68 -2.35 5.32 1.63
C PHE A 68 -3.54 6.14 2.09
N ALA A 69 -3.75 7.29 1.45
CA ALA A 69 -5.05 7.92 1.48
C ALA A 69 -5.99 7.07 0.62
N THR A 70 -7.21 6.83 1.09
CA THR A 70 -8.21 5.99 0.41
C THR A 70 -8.46 6.47 -1.03
N LEU A 71 -8.35 7.77 -1.29
CA LEU A 71 -8.46 8.38 -2.62
C LEU A 71 -7.31 8.00 -3.58
N THR A 72 -6.14 7.67 -3.04
CA THR A 72 -4.93 7.33 -3.81
C THR A 72 -4.75 5.84 -4.04
N GLU A 73 -5.49 4.99 -3.32
CA GLU A 73 -5.39 3.53 -3.48
C GLU A 73 -5.83 3.05 -4.86
N VAL A 74 -6.91 3.62 -5.41
CA VAL A 74 -7.45 3.21 -6.71
C VAL A 74 -6.47 3.47 -7.86
N PRO A 75 -5.90 4.68 -8.03
CA PRO A 75 -4.89 4.92 -9.08
C PRO A 75 -3.62 4.07 -8.92
N ILE A 76 -3.15 3.86 -7.69
CA ILE A 76 -1.98 3.00 -7.42
C ILE A 76 -2.27 1.57 -7.85
N MET A 77 -3.45 1.05 -7.48
CA MET A 77 -3.90 -0.28 -7.89
C MET A 77 -3.97 -0.42 -9.41
N GLN A 78 -4.54 0.56 -10.11
CA GLN A 78 -4.57 0.55 -11.57
C GLN A 78 -3.17 0.55 -12.18
N GLY A 79 -2.24 1.32 -11.61
CA GLY A 79 -0.84 1.33 -12.04
C GLY A 79 -0.16 -0.03 -11.86
N LEU A 80 -0.32 -0.66 -10.69
CA LEU A 80 0.27 -1.98 -10.41
C LEU A 80 -0.33 -3.08 -11.28
N ILE A 81 -1.65 -3.08 -11.50
CA ILE A 81 -2.32 -4.01 -12.42
C ILE A 81 -1.83 -3.79 -13.85
N GLY A 82 -1.72 -2.52 -14.28
CA GLY A 82 -1.13 -2.17 -15.58
C GLY A 82 0.32 -2.66 -15.74
N ALA A 83 1.08 -2.72 -14.64
CA ALA A 83 2.43 -3.26 -14.58
C ALA A 83 2.50 -4.80 -14.37
N GLY A 84 1.37 -5.52 -14.44
CA GLY A 84 1.32 -6.98 -14.41
C GLY A 84 0.95 -7.63 -13.07
N MET A 85 0.46 -6.87 -12.09
CA MET A 85 -0.05 -7.41 -10.81
C MET A 85 -1.31 -8.28 -11.04
N GLY A 86 -1.41 -9.41 -10.34
CA GLY A 86 -2.60 -10.26 -10.40
C GLY A 86 -3.80 -9.72 -9.60
N GLN A 87 -5.00 -10.19 -9.95
CA GLN A 87 -6.26 -9.79 -9.30
C GLN A 87 -6.37 -10.26 -7.84
N GLY A 88 -5.80 -11.41 -7.50
CA GLY A 88 -5.73 -11.88 -6.12
C GLY A 88 -4.83 -10.99 -5.26
N PRO A 89 -3.55 -10.79 -5.63
CA PRO A 89 -2.66 -9.87 -4.93
C PRO A 89 -3.25 -8.45 -4.81
N ALA A 90 -3.94 -7.97 -5.84
CA ALA A 90 -4.66 -6.71 -5.81
C ALA A 90 -5.66 -6.63 -4.66
N LEU A 91 -6.51 -7.66 -4.51
CA LEU A 91 -7.45 -7.72 -3.39
C LEU A 91 -6.73 -7.85 -2.04
N ALA A 92 -5.67 -8.66 -1.95
CA ALA A 92 -4.90 -8.84 -0.73
C ALA A 92 -4.31 -7.50 -0.23
N LEU A 93 -3.80 -6.67 -1.14
CA LEU A 93 -3.31 -5.33 -0.83
C LEU A 93 -4.43 -4.41 -0.34
N LEU A 94 -5.58 -4.40 -1.02
CA LEU A 94 -6.74 -3.57 -0.66
C LEU A 94 -7.39 -3.96 0.67
N LEU A 95 -7.26 -5.20 1.12
CA LEU A 95 -7.74 -5.63 2.44
C LEU A 95 -6.75 -5.26 3.55
N ALA A 96 -5.44 -5.41 3.30
CA ALA A 96 -4.42 -5.11 4.29
C ALA A 96 -4.21 -3.61 4.50
N GLY A 97 -4.22 -2.81 3.43
CA GLY A 97 -3.92 -1.36 3.42
C GLY A 97 -4.77 -0.50 4.38
N PRO A 98 -6.10 -0.56 4.36
CA PRO A 98 -6.93 0.22 5.28
C PRO A 98 -6.90 -0.33 6.72
N THR A 99 -6.49 -1.59 6.90
CA THR A 99 -6.49 -2.26 8.19
C THR A 99 -5.22 -1.94 8.99
N LEU A 100 -4.07 -1.86 8.32
CA LEU A 100 -2.77 -1.69 8.93
C LEU A 100 -1.92 -0.66 8.20
N SER A 101 -1.03 -0.03 8.95
CA SER A 101 0.00 0.84 8.44
C SER A 101 1.16 0.85 9.42
N LEU A 102 2.37 1.22 8.97
CA LEU A 102 3.50 1.31 9.89
C LEU A 102 3.21 2.22 11.12
N PRO A 103 2.59 3.41 10.98
CA PRO A 103 2.21 4.23 12.14
C PRO A 103 1.21 3.54 13.08
N SER A 104 0.16 2.90 12.55
CA SER A 104 -0.83 2.23 13.40
C SER A 104 -0.25 1.02 14.14
N ILE A 105 0.65 0.26 13.51
CA ILE A 105 1.37 -0.84 14.15
C ILE A 105 2.21 -0.33 15.33
N LEU A 106 2.89 0.82 15.18
CA LEU A 106 3.68 1.42 16.26
C LEU A 106 2.81 1.84 17.45
N VAL A 107 1.65 2.45 17.17
CA VAL A 107 0.69 2.85 18.21
C VAL A 107 0.09 1.62 18.91
N ILE A 108 -0.30 0.59 18.17
CA ILE A 108 -0.81 -0.64 18.75
C ILE A 108 0.26 -1.30 19.63
N ASN A 109 1.53 -1.25 19.21
CA ASN A 109 2.63 -1.79 20.00
C ASN A 109 2.87 -1.03 21.31
N SER A 110 2.75 0.31 21.31
CA SER A 110 2.89 1.09 22.53
C SER A 110 1.76 0.84 23.52
N GLU A 111 0.53 0.63 23.04
CA GLU A 111 -0.65 0.46 23.90
C GLU A 111 -0.89 -0.99 24.35
N LEU A 112 -0.74 -1.97 23.44
CA LEU A 112 -1.09 -3.37 23.67
C LEU A 112 0.13 -4.28 23.91
N GLY A 113 1.33 -3.80 23.60
CA GLY A 113 2.58 -4.54 23.68
C GLY A 113 2.86 -5.45 22.47
N PRO A 114 4.08 -6.01 22.39
CA PRO A 114 4.57 -6.67 21.18
C PRO A 114 3.85 -7.97 20.85
N LYS A 115 3.48 -8.77 21.85
CA LYS A 115 2.79 -10.06 21.63
C LYS A 115 1.45 -9.88 20.93
N LYS A 116 0.64 -8.92 21.39
CA LYS A 116 -0.69 -8.66 20.82
C LYS A 116 -0.57 -8.02 19.43
N THR A 117 0.39 -7.13 19.26
CA THR A 117 0.66 -6.47 17.97
C THR A 117 1.06 -7.47 16.90
N ILE A 118 2.02 -8.35 17.18
CA ILE A 118 2.47 -9.37 16.22
C ILE A 118 1.32 -10.31 15.87
N THR A 119 0.51 -10.72 16.85
CA THR A 119 -0.68 -11.55 16.57
C THR A 119 -1.68 -10.83 15.67
N TYR A 120 -1.97 -9.56 15.94
CA TYR A 120 -2.90 -8.77 15.13
C TYR A 120 -2.38 -8.57 13.70
N VAL A 121 -1.12 -8.17 13.54
CA VAL A 121 -0.47 -8.02 12.23
C VAL A 121 -0.46 -9.34 11.47
N GLY A 122 -0.10 -10.44 12.13
CA GLY A 122 -0.10 -11.77 11.55
C GLY A 122 -1.49 -12.19 11.06
N LEU A 123 -2.53 -11.95 11.85
CA LEU A 123 -3.91 -12.25 11.45
C LEU A 123 -4.34 -11.47 10.21
N VAL A 124 -4.06 -10.18 10.14
CA VAL A 124 -4.41 -9.34 8.99
C VAL A 124 -3.69 -9.82 7.73
N ILE A 125 -2.38 -10.11 7.82
CA ILE A 125 -1.59 -10.61 6.69
C ILE A 125 -2.14 -11.97 6.23
N VAL A 126 -2.40 -12.90 7.15
CA VAL A 126 -2.91 -14.24 6.82
C VAL A 126 -4.29 -14.15 6.18
N ILE A 127 -5.23 -13.43 6.78
CA ILE A 127 -6.60 -13.31 6.26
C ILE A 127 -6.59 -12.64 4.88
N SER A 128 -5.85 -11.54 4.71
CA SER A 128 -5.77 -10.82 3.43
C SER A 128 -5.12 -11.68 2.34
N THR A 129 -4.07 -12.44 2.69
CA THR A 129 -3.41 -13.39 1.76
C THR A 129 -4.36 -14.48 1.31
N LEU A 130 -5.11 -15.08 2.25
CA LEU A 130 -6.06 -16.15 1.93
C LEU A 130 -7.23 -15.62 1.10
N ALA A 131 -7.79 -14.47 1.46
CA ALA A 131 -8.87 -13.83 0.71
C ALA A 131 -8.44 -13.50 -0.73
N GLY A 132 -7.28 -12.87 -0.90
CA GLY A 132 -6.72 -12.61 -2.23
C GLY A 132 -6.46 -13.89 -3.02
N LYS A 133 -5.91 -14.93 -2.36
CA LYS A 133 -5.65 -16.21 -3.02
C LYS A 133 -6.94 -16.88 -3.50
N ILE A 134 -7.98 -16.89 -2.66
CA ILE A 134 -9.30 -17.45 -3.01
C ILE A 134 -9.91 -16.66 -4.15
N PHE A 135 -9.90 -15.33 -4.07
CA PHE A 135 -10.43 -14.47 -5.11
C PHE A 135 -9.71 -14.69 -6.45
N GLY A 136 -8.38 -14.73 -6.43
CA GLY A 136 -7.57 -14.98 -7.63
C GLY A 136 -7.68 -16.39 -8.21
N LEU A 137 -8.40 -17.32 -7.57
CA LEU A 137 -8.77 -18.60 -8.17
C LEU A 137 -10.08 -18.52 -8.98
N ILE A 138 -10.92 -17.53 -8.70
CA ILE A 138 -12.25 -17.37 -9.29
C ILE A 138 -12.26 -16.28 -10.37
N ALA A 139 -11.39 -15.27 -10.21
CA ALA A 139 -11.25 -14.12 -11.11
C ALA A 139 -10.49 -14.42 -12.40
#